data_AF-A0AAI9D1B2-F1
#
_entry.id   AF-A0AAI9D1B2-F1
#
_cell.length_a   1.000
_cell.length_b   1.000
_cell.length_c   1.000
_cell.angle_alpha   90.00
_cell.angle_beta   90.00
_cell.angle_gamma   90.00
#
_symmetry.space_group_name_H-M   'P 1'
#
loop_
_entity.id
_entity.type
_entity.pdbx_description
1 polymer ?
#
loop_
_entity_poly.entity_id
_entity_poly.type
_entity_poly.pdbx_seq_one_letter_code
_entity_poly.pdbx_strand_id
1 'polypeptide(L)'
;MRKLTALFVASTLALGATSMAFAADTATTTAAPAEGKMMMHHKGKPGMHHEMMMFKDLNLTDAQKQQIRDIRKSQRDQMKRPPLEERRAMHDIIASDSFDKAKAEAQIDKMAEQHKARMLAHMETQNKIYNILTPEQKKQFNANFEKRLTERAAPEGKMPAPAE
;
A
#
# COMPACT_ATOMS: atom_id res chain seq x y z
N MET A 1 -47.96 7.30 18.56
CA MET A 1 -47.74 7.70 19.97
C MET A 1 -46.74 6.70 20.56
N ARG A 2 -45.54 7.01 21.06
CA ARG A 2 -44.88 8.25 21.49
C ARG A 2 -43.37 8.15 21.14
N LYS A 3 -42.78 9.28 20.77
CA LYS A 3 -41.32 9.49 20.65
C LYS A 3 -40.83 9.95 22.03
N LEU A 4 -39.68 9.47 22.50
CA LEU A 4 -39.00 10.03 23.67
C LEU A 4 -37.52 10.28 23.34
N THR A 5 -37.29 11.49 22.85
CA THR A 5 -36.04 12.23 22.93
C THR A 5 -35.77 12.64 24.37
N ALA A 6 -34.59 12.35 24.90
CA ALA A 6 -34.04 13.06 26.06
C ALA A 6 -32.51 13.16 25.93
N LEU A 7 -32.07 14.36 25.56
CA LEU A 7 -30.72 14.88 25.67
C LEU A 7 -30.40 15.11 27.15
N PHE A 8 -29.25 14.62 27.62
CA PHE A 8 -28.57 15.21 28.78
C PHE A 8 -27.10 15.44 28.43
N VAL A 9 -26.77 16.72 28.28
CA VAL A 9 -25.43 17.28 28.21
C VAL A 9 -25.05 17.67 29.64
N ALA A 10 -23.93 17.18 30.14
CA ALA A 10 -23.23 17.80 31.27
C ALA A 10 -21.74 17.44 31.20
N SER A 11 -20.97 18.36 30.65
CA SER A 11 -19.51 18.40 30.68
C SER A 11 -19.01 18.66 32.11
N THR A 12 -17.95 17.99 32.54
CA THR A 12 -16.93 18.61 33.42
C THR A 12 -15.57 17.96 33.20
N LEU A 13 -14.69 18.73 32.55
CA LEU A 13 -13.23 18.62 32.61
C LEU A 13 -12.78 18.79 34.07
N ALA A 14 -11.90 17.92 34.56
CA ALA A 14 -11.10 18.18 35.75
C ALA A 14 -9.62 18.11 35.38
N LEU A 15 -8.97 19.27 35.35
CA LEU A 15 -7.52 19.41 35.29
C LEU A 15 -6.93 19.03 36.65
N GLY A 16 -6.03 18.06 36.67
CA GLY A 16 -5.15 17.78 37.81
C GLY A 16 -3.71 18.14 37.45
N ALA A 17 -3.24 19.29 37.94
CA ALA A 17 -1.84 19.69 37.86
C ALA A 17 -1.10 19.18 39.09
N THR A 18 -0.01 18.44 38.90
CA THR A 18 1.01 18.21 39.93
C THR A 18 2.38 18.44 39.31
N SER A 19 2.93 19.63 39.57
CA SER A 19 4.34 19.95 39.37
C SER A 19 5.14 19.35 40.52
N MET A 20 6.17 18.58 40.20
CA MET A 20 7.28 18.27 41.10
C MET A 20 8.57 18.59 40.34
N ALA A 21 9.29 19.58 40.83
CA ALA A 21 10.60 20.02 40.36
C ALA A 21 11.64 19.67 41.43
N PHE A 22 12.75 19.04 41.03
CA PHE A 22 14.08 18.97 41.65
C PHE A 22 14.91 18.07 40.69
N ALA A 23 16.16 18.31 40.31
CA ALA A 23 17.15 19.33 40.60
C ALA A 23 18.15 19.34 39.43
N ALA A 24 18.84 20.47 39.24
CA ALA A 24 20.01 20.59 38.38
C ALA A 24 21.18 19.76 38.93
N ASP A 25 22.02 19.16 38.07
CA ASP A 25 23.34 19.75 37.81
C ASP A 25 24.11 19.09 36.66
N THR A 26 24.94 19.91 36.02
CA THR A 26 26.15 19.60 35.23
C THR A 26 26.08 18.66 34.02
N ALA A 27 26.21 19.22 32.81
CA ALA A 27 27.50 19.27 32.08
C ALA A 27 27.28 19.45 30.57
N THR A 28 27.79 20.56 30.08
CA THR A 28 27.99 20.92 28.67
C THR A 28 28.82 19.87 27.93
N THR A 29 28.28 19.30 26.84
CA THR A 29 29.07 18.87 25.69
C THR A 29 28.41 19.33 24.40
N THR A 30 29.24 20.00 23.62
CA THR A 30 29.03 20.69 22.37
C THR A 30 28.57 19.80 21.20
N ALA A 31 27.57 20.30 20.48
CA ALA A 31 27.25 20.20 19.05
C ALA A 31 27.58 18.92 18.23
N ALA A 32 26.53 18.35 17.64
CA ALA A 32 26.42 18.14 16.19
C ALA A 32 24.93 18.02 15.80
N PRO A 33 24.37 18.88 14.93
CA PRO A 33 23.12 18.54 14.28
C PRO A 33 23.48 17.59 13.15
N ALA A 34 23.28 16.29 13.36
CA ALA A 34 23.20 15.37 12.23
C ALA A 34 21.97 15.79 11.43
N GLU A 35 22.20 16.52 10.34
CA GLU A 35 21.26 16.70 9.24
C GLU A 35 20.98 15.33 8.62
N GLY A 36 20.20 14.52 9.33
CA GLY A 36 19.53 13.37 8.77
C GLY A 36 18.50 13.91 7.80
N LYS A 37 18.90 14.06 6.53
CA LYS A 37 17.99 14.18 5.40
C LYS A 37 16.79 13.28 5.68
N MET A 38 15.64 13.92 5.88
CA MET A 38 14.34 13.28 5.92
C MET A 38 14.23 12.48 4.62
N MET A 39 14.57 11.20 4.66
CA MET A 39 14.30 10.26 3.59
C MET A 39 12.78 10.24 3.48
N MET A 40 12.27 11.04 2.55
CA MET A 40 10.87 11.08 2.16
C MET A 40 10.48 9.65 1.82
N HIS A 41 9.89 8.97 2.79
CA HIS A 41 9.28 7.68 2.57
C HIS A 41 8.17 7.92 1.56
N HIS A 42 8.43 7.58 0.30
CA HIS A 42 7.38 7.44 -0.69
C HIS A 42 6.41 6.40 -0.14
N LYS A 43 5.35 6.90 0.50
CA LYS A 43 4.23 6.16 1.07
C LYS A 43 3.32 5.61 -0.03
N GLY A 44 3.91 5.23 -1.16
CA GLY A 44 3.26 4.48 -2.23
C GLY A 44 3.30 3.02 -1.85
N LYS A 45 2.14 2.44 -1.51
CA LYS A 45 2.02 1.00 -1.26
C LYS A 45 2.58 0.25 -2.48
N PRO A 46 3.54 -0.69 -2.33
CA PRO A 46 4.26 -1.31 -3.45
C PRO A 46 3.38 -1.93 -4.55
N GLY A 47 2.15 -2.34 -4.23
CA GLY A 47 1.20 -2.91 -5.21
C GLY A 47 0.23 -1.92 -5.85
N MET A 48 -0.02 -0.76 -5.24
CA MET A 48 -1.02 0.20 -5.74
C MET A 48 -0.49 1.05 -6.90
N HIS A 49 0.83 1.19 -7.01
CA HIS A 49 1.42 2.00 -8.08
C HIS A 49 1.26 1.36 -9.45
N HIS A 50 1.42 0.04 -9.58
CA HIS A 50 1.40 -0.59 -10.90
C HIS A 50 0.01 -0.52 -11.57
N GLU A 51 -1.06 -0.75 -10.79
CA GLU A 51 -2.44 -0.68 -11.29
C GLU A 51 -2.88 0.75 -11.61
N MET A 52 -2.43 1.73 -10.82
CA MET A 52 -2.65 3.15 -11.12
C MET A 52 -1.94 3.57 -12.42
N MET A 53 -0.82 2.95 -12.76
CA MET A 53 -0.04 3.24 -13.96
C MET A 53 -0.65 2.65 -15.25
N MET A 54 -1.46 1.60 -15.16
CA MET A 54 -2.07 0.99 -16.37
C MET A 54 -3.11 1.88 -17.03
N PHE A 55 -3.90 2.59 -16.23
CA PHE A 55 -4.92 3.56 -16.66
C PHE A 55 -4.42 5.02 -16.59
N LYS A 56 -3.15 5.23 -16.24
CA LYS A 56 -2.53 6.55 -16.25
C LYS A 56 -2.41 7.01 -17.70
N ASP A 57 -2.52 8.31 -17.91
CA ASP A 57 -2.38 8.96 -19.22
C ASP A 57 -3.51 8.67 -20.22
N LEU A 58 -4.61 8.07 -19.75
CA LEU A 58 -5.89 8.16 -20.43
C LEU A 58 -6.53 9.51 -20.08
N ASN A 59 -7.05 10.23 -21.08
CA ASN A 59 -7.83 11.45 -20.89
C ASN A 59 -9.22 11.10 -20.32
N LEU A 60 -9.25 10.67 -19.06
CA LEU A 60 -10.47 10.27 -18.36
C LEU A 60 -11.29 11.51 -17.98
N THR A 61 -12.60 11.43 -18.17
CA THR A 61 -13.52 12.45 -17.65
C THR A 61 -13.60 12.36 -16.12
N ASP A 62 -14.04 13.42 -15.46
CA ASP A 62 -14.16 13.42 -14.00
C ASP A 62 -15.21 12.40 -13.51
N ALA A 63 -16.26 12.18 -14.28
CA ALA A 63 -17.24 11.12 -14.03
C ALA A 63 -16.59 9.73 -14.07
N GLN A 64 -15.77 9.45 -15.09
CA GLN A 64 -15.04 8.16 -15.19
C GLN A 64 -14.05 8.00 -14.02
N LYS A 65 -13.30 9.05 -13.67
CA LYS A 65 -12.38 9.01 -12.51
C LYS A 65 -13.12 8.69 -11.21
N GLN A 66 -14.30 9.27 -11.01
CA GLN A 66 -15.12 9.00 -9.83
C GLN A 66 -15.57 7.54 -9.79
N GLN A 67 -16.13 7.01 -10.89
CA GLN A 67 -16.53 5.60 -10.98
C GLN A 67 -15.37 4.64 -10.73
N ILE A 68 -14.17 4.94 -11.25
CA ILE A 68 -12.97 4.15 -11.02
C ILE A 68 -12.56 4.16 -9.54
N ARG A 69 -12.64 5.32 -8.87
CA ARG A 69 -12.38 5.42 -7.42
C ARG A 69 -13.34 4.57 -6.62
N ASP A 70 -14.62 4.58 -6.97
CA ASP A 70 -15.66 3.83 -6.26
C ASP A 70 -15.49 2.32 -6.45
N ILE A 71 -15.19 1.87 -7.68
CA ILE A 71 -14.86 0.46 -7.97
C ILE A 71 -13.66 -0.01 -7.13
N ARG A 72 -12.57 0.78 -7.10
CA ARG A 72 -11.37 0.44 -6.33
C ARG A 72 -11.60 0.46 -4.83
N LYS A 73 -12.41 1.39 -4.33
CA LYS A 73 -12.79 1.43 -2.93
C LYS A 73 -13.57 0.15 -2.55
N SER A 74 -14.55 -0.23 -3.35
CA SER A 74 -15.31 -1.47 -3.15
C SER A 74 -14.40 -2.71 -3.17
N GLN A 75 -13.49 -2.82 -4.13
CA GLN A 75 -12.53 -3.92 -4.19
C GLN A 75 -11.65 -3.95 -2.93
N ARG A 76 -11.15 -2.80 -2.49
CA ARG A 76 -10.32 -2.69 -1.29
C ARG A 76 -11.08 -3.12 -0.03
N ASP A 77 -12.36 -2.81 0.07
CA ASP A 77 -13.20 -3.18 1.20
C ASP A 77 -13.51 -4.70 1.19
N GLN A 78 -13.63 -5.31 0.00
CA GLN A 78 -13.83 -6.75 -0.17
C GLN A 78 -12.53 -7.56 0.02
N MET A 79 -11.37 -6.99 -0.30
CA MET A 79 -10.09 -7.67 -0.18
C MET A 79 -9.59 -7.67 1.27
N LYS A 80 -9.59 -8.86 1.87
CA LYS A 80 -8.93 -9.08 3.16
C LYS A 80 -7.41 -8.98 3.01
N ARG A 81 -6.77 -8.19 3.87
CA ARG A 81 -5.30 -8.14 3.97
C ARG A 81 -4.77 -9.48 4.49
N PRO A 82 -3.55 -9.90 4.10
CA PRO A 82 -2.96 -11.10 4.68
C PRO A 82 -2.85 -10.91 6.21
N PRO A 83 -3.23 -11.91 7.02
CA PRO A 83 -3.00 -11.93 8.45
C PRO A 83 -1.55 -11.55 8.81
N LEU A 84 -1.38 -10.88 9.96
CA LEU A 84 -0.04 -10.54 10.44
C LEU A 84 0.80 -11.79 10.74
N GLU A 85 0.16 -12.87 11.19
CA GLU A 85 0.83 -14.14 11.46
C GLU A 85 1.46 -14.77 10.20
N GLU A 86 0.80 -14.68 9.05
CA GLU A 86 1.40 -15.16 7.78
C GLU A 86 2.64 -14.35 7.40
N ARG A 87 2.64 -13.04 7.70
CA ARG A 87 3.82 -12.19 7.47
C ARG A 87 4.97 -12.51 8.41
N ARG A 88 4.66 -12.81 9.68
CA ARG A 88 5.65 -13.25 10.67
C ARG A 88 6.25 -14.59 10.28
N ALA A 89 5.41 -15.58 9.96
CA ALA A 89 5.87 -16.89 9.52
C ALA A 89 6.82 -16.82 8.31
N MET A 90 6.50 -15.99 7.31
CA MET A 90 7.40 -15.74 6.18
C MET A 90 8.72 -15.09 6.60
N HIS A 91 8.67 -14.10 7.50
CA HIS A 91 9.86 -13.46 8.03
C HIS A 91 10.74 -14.43 8.82
N ASP A 92 10.14 -15.29 9.65
CA ASP A 92 10.87 -16.24 10.49
C ASP A 92 11.59 -17.31 9.66
N ILE A 93 11.01 -17.73 8.54
CA ILE A 93 11.67 -18.62 7.56
C ILE A 93 12.87 -17.94 6.88
N ILE A 94 12.80 -16.63 6.65
CA ILE A 94 13.89 -15.87 6.01
C ILE A 94 14.99 -15.52 7.01
N ALA A 95 14.62 -15.19 8.25
CA ALA A 95 15.51 -14.74 9.30
C ALA A 95 16.11 -15.90 10.13
N SER A 96 16.11 -17.12 9.60
CA SER A 96 16.71 -18.30 10.24
C SER A 96 18.15 -18.53 9.79
N ASP A 97 18.99 -19.12 10.65
CA ASP A 97 20.39 -19.45 10.35
C ASP A 97 20.57 -20.38 9.13
N SER A 98 19.55 -21.19 8.81
CA SER A 98 19.55 -22.09 7.65
C SER A 98 18.17 -22.14 6.99
N PHE A 99 18.13 -22.15 5.65
CA PHE A 99 16.87 -22.16 4.90
C PHE A 99 16.18 -23.52 4.90
N ASP A 100 15.00 -23.61 5.51
CA ASP A 100 14.15 -24.80 5.50
C ASP A 100 13.15 -24.73 4.32
N LYS A 101 13.52 -25.38 3.22
CA LYS A 101 12.72 -25.42 1.99
C LYS A 101 11.31 -25.98 2.21
N ALA A 102 11.17 -27.02 3.04
CA ALA A 102 9.88 -27.66 3.28
C ALA A 102 8.91 -26.73 4.04
N LYS A 103 9.42 -25.99 5.03
CA LYS A 103 8.61 -24.95 5.72
C LYS A 103 8.21 -23.82 4.79
N ALA A 104 9.11 -23.39 3.90
CA ALA A 104 8.82 -22.36 2.91
C ALA A 104 7.69 -22.81 1.96
N GLU A 105 7.78 -24.01 1.40
CA GLU A 105 6.76 -24.57 0.50
C GLU A 105 5.40 -24.69 1.21
N ALA A 106 5.35 -25.23 2.42
CA ALA A 106 4.11 -25.34 3.19
C ALA A 106 3.47 -23.98 3.49
N GLN A 107 4.28 -22.96 3.79
CA GLN A 107 3.78 -21.60 4.04
C GLN A 107 3.27 -20.94 2.74
N ILE A 108 3.90 -21.21 1.59
CA ILE A 108 3.44 -20.74 0.26
C ILE A 108 2.10 -21.39 -0.09
N ASP A 109 1.97 -22.70 0.09
CA ASP A 109 0.75 -23.44 -0.22
C ASP A 109 -0.43 -22.94 0.61
N LYS A 110 -0.20 -22.67 1.90
CA LYS A 110 -1.20 -22.05 2.79
C LYS A 110 -1.71 -20.71 2.27
N MET A 111 -0.87 -19.95 1.58
CA MET A 111 -1.21 -18.63 1.03
C MET A 111 -1.77 -18.70 -0.40
N ALA A 112 -1.66 -19.84 -1.08
CA ALA A 112 -1.95 -19.97 -2.50
C ALA A 112 -3.42 -19.65 -2.84
N GLU A 113 -4.38 -20.17 -2.07
CA GLU A 113 -5.81 -19.92 -2.31
C GLU A 113 -6.17 -18.45 -2.15
N GLN A 114 -5.65 -17.81 -1.11
CA GLN A 114 -5.85 -16.39 -0.86
C GLN A 114 -5.23 -15.55 -1.98
N HIS A 115 -4.05 -15.93 -2.47
CA HIS A 115 -3.40 -15.26 -3.58
C HIS A 115 -4.23 -15.39 -4.87
N LYS A 116 -4.72 -16.60 -5.18
CA LYS A 116 -5.58 -16.86 -6.33
C LYS A 116 -6.86 -16.01 -6.29
N ALA A 117 -7.53 -15.96 -5.14
CA ALA A 117 -8.72 -15.13 -4.96
C ALA A 117 -8.43 -13.63 -5.18
N ARG A 118 -7.29 -13.13 -4.70
CA ARG A 118 -6.87 -11.74 -4.94
C ARG A 118 -6.57 -11.47 -6.40
N MET A 119 -5.89 -12.38 -7.10
CA MET A 119 -5.61 -12.23 -8.53
C MET A 119 -6.89 -12.15 -9.33
N LEU A 120 -7.85 -13.05 -9.06
CA LEU A 120 -9.14 -13.05 -9.74
C LEU A 120 -9.90 -11.73 -9.52
N ALA A 121 -10.05 -11.31 -8.25
CA ALA A 121 -10.72 -10.05 -7.93
C ALA A 121 -10.01 -8.82 -8.53
N HIS A 122 -8.68 -8.88 -8.72
CA HIS A 122 -7.93 -7.85 -9.42
C HIS A 122 -8.27 -7.81 -10.91
N MET A 123 -8.26 -8.96 -11.59
CA MET A 123 -8.64 -9.06 -13.01
C MET A 123 -10.07 -8.59 -13.26
N GLU A 124 -11.02 -8.96 -12.39
CA GLU A 124 -12.40 -8.51 -12.49
C GLU A 124 -12.52 -6.98 -12.32
N THR A 125 -11.76 -6.40 -11.39
CA THR A 125 -11.74 -4.96 -11.17
C THR A 125 -11.18 -4.22 -12.39
N GLN A 126 -10.06 -4.71 -12.94
CA GLN A 126 -9.48 -4.16 -14.17
C GLN A 126 -10.47 -4.22 -15.33
N ASN A 127 -11.21 -5.32 -15.49
CA ASN A 127 -12.23 -5.46 -16.52
C ASN A 127 -13.39 -4.46 -16.34
N LYS A 128 -13.88 -4.29 -15.11
CA LYS A 128 -14.91 -3.28 -14.78
C LYS A 128 -14.45 -1.87 -15.15
N ILE A 129 -13.20 -1.53 -14.82
CA ILE A 129 -12.61 -0.23 -15.19
C ILE A 129 -12.49 -0.09 -16.71
N TYR A 130 -12.00 -1.12 -17.41
CA TYR A 130 -11.89 -1.11 -18.87
C TYR A 130 -13.24 -0.86 -19.55
N ASN A 131 -14.34 -1.37 -18.99
CA ASN A 131 -15.68 -1.18 -19.54
C ASN A 131 -16.28 0.22 -19.30
N ILE A 132 -15.68 1.06 -18.47
CA ILE A 132 -16.03 2.49 -18.33
C ILE A 132 -15.42 3.34 -19.45
N LEU A 133 -14.38 2.83 -20.12
CA LEU A 133 -13.65 3.56 -21.14
C LEU A 133 -14.43 3.65 -22.46
N THR A 134 -14.24 4.77 -23.19
CA THR A 134 -14.72 4.92 -24.56
C THR A 134 -13.92 4.03 -25.53
N PRO A 135 -14.42 3.74 -26.75
CA PRO A 135 -13.68 2.96 -27.74
C PRO A 135 -12.27 3.51 -28.04
N GLU A 136 -12.12 4.82 -28.11
CA GLU A 136 -10.85 5.51 -28.36
C GLU A 136 -9.88 5.33 -27.18
N GLN A 137 -10.39 5.48 -25.96
CA GLN A 137 -9.61 5.25 -24.74
C GLN A 137 -9.18 3.78 -24.60
N LYS A 138 -10.03 2.82 -24.99
CA LYS A 138 -9.69 1.39 -25.02
C LYS A 138 -8.56 1.10 -26.01
N LYS A 139 -8.60 1.72 -27.20
CA LYS A 139 -7.51 1.62 -28.18
C LYS A 139 -6.20 2.15 -27.63
N GLN A 140 -6.23 3.31 -26.98
CA GLN A 140 -5.04 3.89 -26.33
C GLN A 140 -4.54 3.01 -25.18
N PHE A 141 -5.44 2.46 -24.36
CA PHE A 141 -5.09 1.57 -23.25
C PHE A 141 -4.32 0.33 -23.74
N ASN A 142 -4.79 -0.31 -24.82
CA ASN A 142 -4.14 -1.47 -25.41
C ASN A 142 -2.78 -1.10 -26.03
N ALA A 143 -2.68 0.04 -26.73
CA ALA A 143 -1.41 0.52 -27.26
C ALA A 143 -0.38 0.82 -26.15
N ASN A 144 -0.82 1.44 -25.04
CA ASN A 144 0.02 1.67 -23.87
C ASN A 144 0.47 0.35 -23.22
N PHE A 145 -0.37 -0.68 -23.25
CA PHE A 145 -0.01 -2.00 -22.76
C PHE A 145 1.11 -2.63 -23.59
N GLU A 146 0.96 -2.68 -24.92
CA GLU A 146 2.00 -3.19 -25.83
C GLU A 146 3.31 -2.41 -25.69
N LYS A 147 3.23 -1.08 -25.64
CA LYS A 147 4.38 -0.20 -25.42
C LYS A 147 5.12 -0.53 -24.11
N ARG A 148 4.40 -0.77 -23.02
CA ARG A 148 5.03 -1.15 -21.73
C ARG A 148 5.66 -2.53 -21.77
N LEU A 149 5.16 -3.46 -22.58
CA LEU A 149 5.80 -4.77 -22.75
C LEU A 149 7.13 -4.65 -23.49
N THR A 150 7.21 -3.78 -24.49
CA THR A 150 8.39 -3.60 -25.32
C THR A 150 9.44 -2.66 -24.71
N GLU A 151 9.02 -1.59 -24.02
CA GLU A 151 9.94 -0.62 -23.39
C GLU A 151 10.46 -1.05 -22.02
N ARG A 152 9.84 -2.06 -21.39
CA ARG A 152 10.32 -2.64 -20.12
C ARG A 152 11.43 -3.69 -20.34
N ALA A 153 12.13 -3.60 -21.48
CA ALA A 153 13.43 -4.22 -21.68
C ALA A 153 14.50 -3.19 -21.26
N ALA A 154 15.11 -3.44 -20.10
CA ALA A 154 16.20 -2.72 -19.44
C ALA A 154 15.86 -1.33 -18.85
N PRO A 155 16.10 -1.10 -17.53
CA PRO A 155 16.44 0.24 -17.10
C PRO A 155 17.79 0.59 -17.74
N GLU A 156 17.79 1.51 -18.70
CA GLU A 156 19.02 2.10 -19.21
C GLU A 156 19.88 2.56 -18.01
N GLY A 157 21.07 1.97 -17.86
CA GLY A 157 22.11 2.46 -16.93
C GLY A 157 22.39 1.69 -15.64
N LYS A 158 21.88 0.46 -15.43
CA LYS A 158 22.34 -0.39 -14.29
C LYS A 158 22.60 -1.84 -14.69
N MET A 159 23.61 -2.07 -15.54
CA MET A 159 24.31 -3.36 -15.52
C MET A 159 25.37 -3.29 -14.41
N PRO A 160 25.46 -4.25 -13.47
CA PRO A 160 26.67 -4.36 -12.66
C PRO A 160 27.84 -4.62 -13.60
N ALA A 161 28.94 -3.88 -13.43
CA ALA A 161 30.17 -4.12 -14.17
C ALA A 161 30.58 -5.59 -14.03
N PRO A 162 31.12 -6.22 -15.08
CA PRO A 162 31.68 -7.57 -14.95
C PRO A 162 32.78 -7.52 -13.89
N ALA A 163 32.67 -8.40 -12.90
CA ALA A 163 33.75 -8.59 -11.94
C ALA A 163 34.97 -9.12 -12.70
N GLU A 164 36.09 -8.41 -12.59
CA GLU A 164 37.43 -8.90 -12.94
C GLU A 164 37.86 -10.03 -11.99
#